data_AF-A0A2T4VP03-F1
#
_entry.id   AF-A0A2T4VP03-F1
#
_cell.length_a   1.000
_cell.length_b   1.000
_cell.length_c   1.000
_cell.angle_alpha   90.00
_cell.angle_beta   90.00
_cell.angle_gamma   90.00
#
_symmetry.space_group_name_H-M   'P 1'
#
loop_
_entity.id
_entity.type
_entity.pdbx_description
1 polymer ?
#
loop_
_entity_poly.entity_id
_entity_poly.type
_entity_poly.pdbx_seq_one_letter_code
_entity_poly.pdbx_strand_id
1 'polypeptide(L)'
;MDYDATRPSARPPEARTLAVRTQGTRANTFLAFHEVARKLLRAVQVPAGGAARAALEVRLEDGRLVGGDLKEVWRTGEGPGGSPRPLSSEVAGHLVQALLPFTEGLGPRTVRVVLRAEHRLGEAQARGRVESARVERPPHVPGPSWYLSMHEAILLRWREGVVEGSAWLAQRGAEELALWCALGIIAKGLGFFATEGLEWVTRALGRDPEVVPAGCAPLSSASPRKNRRPSSSSGRRWC
;
A
#
# COMPACT_ATOMS: atom_id res chain seq x y z
N MET A 1 25.38 1.16 39.10
CA MET A 1 24.27 1.51 38.19
C MET A 1 24.82 1.44 36.78
N ASP A 2 24.81 0.23 36.22
CA ASP A 2 25.27 -0.02 34.85
C ASP A 2 24.25 0.51 33.84
N TYR A 3 24.74 1.31 32.91
CA TYR A 3 23.96 1.83 31.79
C TYR A 3 24.06 0.82 30.64
N ASP A 4 23.02 0.01 30.48
CA ASP A 4 22.88 -0.96 29.39
C ASP A 4 22.62 -0.22 28.06
N ALA A 5 23.63 -0.22 27.18
CA ALA A 5 23.63 0.47 25.88
C ALA A 5 23.11 -0.40 24.73
N THR A 6 22.30 -1.45 25.00
CA THR A 6 21.88 -2.42 23.98
C THR A 6 20.45 -2.29 23.47
N ARG A 7 19.74 -1.17 23.70
CA ARG A 7 18.43 -0.96 23.02
C ARG A 7 18.64 -0.55 21.57
N PRO A 8 18.28 -1.40 20.57
CA PRO A 8 18.19 -0.93 19.19
C PRO A 8 17.09 0.12 19.13
N SER A 9 17.44 1.35 18.72
CA SER A 9 16.45 2.39 18.49
C SER A 9 15.47 1.90 17.43
N ALA A 10 14.21 1.66 17.82
CA ALA A 10 13.15 1.30 16.91
C ALA A 10 13.05 2.36 15.81
N ARG A 11 13.47 1.98 14.61
CA ARG A 11 13.49 2.83 13.41
C ARG A 11 12.04 3.19 13.07
N PRO A 12 11.69 4.48 12.90
CA PRO A 12 10.36 4.87 12.44
C PRO A 12 10.08 4.24 11.06
N PRO A 13 8.87 3.72 10.81
CA PRO A 13 8.52 2.97 9.59
C PRO A 13 8.51 3.82 8.31
N GLU A 14 8.69 5.13 8.40
CA GLU A 14 8.58 6.08 7.30
C GLU A 14 9.92 6.41 6.62
N ALA A 15 11.04 5.91 7.16
CA ALA A 15 12.37 6.18 6.60
C ALA A 15 12.66 5.24 5.43
N ARG A 16 12.34 5.66 4.20
CA ARG A 16 12.94 5.07 2.99
C ARG A 16 14.47 5.19 3.07
N THR A 17 15.15 4.05 3.06
CA THR A 17 16.60 3.86 3.26
C THR A 17 17.44 4.04 2.00
N LEU A 18 17.04 4.91 1.06
CA LEU A 18 17.86 5.20 -0.10
C LEU A 18 17.85 6.71 -0.36
N ALA A 19 19.03 7.32 -0.23
CA ALA A 19 19.32 8.59 -0.88
C ALA A 19 19.30 8.35 -2.39
N VAL A 20 18.11 8.39 -2.99
CA VAL A 20 17.97 8.40 -4.44
C VAL A 20 18.39 9.80 -4.89
N ARG A 21 19.55 9.86 -5.55
CA ARG A 21 19.96 11.04 -6.32
C ARG A 21 18.88 11.38 -7.35
N THR A 22 18.20 12.50 -7.11
CA THR A 22 17.76 13.52 -8.07
C THR A 22 17.39 13.04 -9.48
N GLN A 23 16.08 12.96 -9.74
CA GLN A 23 15.51 13.39 -11.02
C GLN A 23 14.45 14.47 -10.77
N GLY A 24 14.87 15.73 -10.98
CA GLY A 24 13.98 16.82 -11.37
C GLY A 24 13.11 17.45 -10.28
N THR A 25 13.71 18.11 -9.28
CA THR A 25 13.02 19.25 -8.66
C THR A 25 12.72 20.25 -9.78
N ARG A 26 11.44 20.49 -10.10
CA ARG A 26 11.04 21.42 -11.16
C ARG A 26 11.67 22.79 -10.88
N ALA A 27 12.29 23.41 -11.87
CA ALA A 27 13.00 24.69 -11.71
C ALA A 27 12.14 25.78 -11.05
N ASN A 28 10.83 25.79 -11.35
CA ASN A 28 9.86 26.71 -10.76
C ASN A 28 9.73 26.52 -9.24
N THR A 29 9.78 25.28 -8.75
CA THR A 29 9.75 24.97 -7.32
C THR A 29 10.99 25.53 -6.65
N PHE A 30 12.18 25.27 -7.20
CA PHE A 30 13.44 25.77 -6.66
C PHE A 30 13.48 27.31 -6.57
N LEU A 31 12.99 28.00 -7.61
CA LEU A 31 12.91 29.47 -7.62
C LEU A 31 11.96 30.00 -6.54
N ALA A 32 10.76 29.40 -6.39
CA ALA A 32 9.80 29.78 -5.35
C ALA A 32 10.39 29.59 -3.94
N PHE A 33 11.08 28.47 -3.70
CA PHE A 33 11.80 28.23 -2.45
C PHE A 33 12.90 29.27 -2.21
N HIS A 34 13.68 29.61 -3.24
CA HIS A 34 14.75 30.59 -3.11
C HIS A 34 14.21 31.99 -2.82
N GLU A 35 13.07 32.37 -3.40
CA GLU A 35 12.43 33.67 -3.15
C GLU A 35 11.92 33.79 -1.72
N VAL A 36 11.19 32.78 -1.23
CA VAL A 36 10.72 32.75 0.16
C VAL A 36 11.88 32.68 1.14
N ALA A 37 12.91 31.87 0.85
CA ALA A 37 14.14 31.84 1.64
C ALA A 37 14.77 33.23 1.74
N ARG A 38 14.91 33.95 0.63
CA ARG A 38 15.48 35.31 0.62
C ARG A 38 14.61 36.29 1.41
N LYS A 39 13.29 36.20 1.28
CA LYS A 39 12.34 37.04 2.04
C LYS A 39 12.48 36.81 3.54
N LEU A 40 12.54 35.55 3.98
CA LEU A 40 12.69 35.17 5.38
C LEU A 40 14.04 35.62 5.96
N LEU A 41 15.13 35.40 5.21
CA LEU A 41 16.48 35.74 5.67
C LEU A 41 16.71 37.26 5.76
N ARG A 42 16.02 38.07 4.95
CA ARG A 42 16.06 39.55 5.07
C ARG A 42 15.55 40.06 6.42
N ALA A 43 14.63 39.33 7.05
CA ALA A 43 14.11 39.67 8.37
C ALA A 43 15.05 39.24 9.52
N VAL A 44 16.07 38.42 9.24
CA VAL A 44 17.04 37.98 10.24
C VAL A 44 18.23 38.94 10.28
N GLN A 45 18.38 39.63 11.42
CA GLN A 45 19.43 40.60 11.66
C GLN A 45 20.37 40.07 12.74
N VAL A 46 21.67 40.01 12.43
CA VAL A 46 22.70 39.47 13.34
C VAL A 46 23.46 40.62 13.99
N PRO A 47 23.65 40.65 15.32
CA PRO A 47 24.47 41.67 15.96
C PRO A 47 25.90 41.72 15.37
N ALA A 48 26.44 42.91 15.17
CA ALA A 48 27.80 43.08 14.66
C ALA A 48 28.82 42.45 15.62
N GLY A 49 29.56 41.46 15.14
CA GLY A 49 30.55 40.73 15.93
C GLY A 49 29.93 39.71 16.88
N GLY A 50 28.63 39.43 16.75
CA GLY A 50 27.86 38.54 17.60
C GLY A 50 27.26 37.34 16.88
N ALA A 51 26.34 36.67 17.55
CA ALA A 51 25.66 35.47 17.05
C ALA A 51 24.14 35.57 17.28
N ALA A 52 23.37 34.99 16.37
CA ALA A 52 21.92 34.87 16.45
C ALA A 52 21.46 33.48 16.03
N ARG A 53 20.35 33.04 16.60
CA ARG A 53 19.64 31.84 16.22
C ARG A 53 18.24 32.24 15.76
N ALA A 54 17.80 31.74 14.62
CA ALA A 54 16.48 32.07 14.07
C ALA A 54 15.68 30.79 13.82
N ALA A 55 14.42 30.78 14.26
CA ALA A 55 13.46 29.74 13.92
C ALA A 55 12.52 30.23 12.81
N LEU A 56 12.51 29.47 11.73
CA LEU A 56 11.65 29.66 10.57
C LEU A 56 10.63 28.53 10.51
N GLU A 57 9.43 28.83 10.05
CA GLU A 57 8.45 27.83 9.65
C GLU A 57 8.16 27.95 8.16
N VAL A 58 8.13 26.80 7.50
CA VAL A 58 7.86 26.69 6.07
C VAL A 58 6.69 25.74 5.87
N ARG A 59 5.62 26.23 5.28
CA ARG A 59 4.40 25.46 5.03
C ARG A 59 4.45 24.87 3.63
N LEU A 60 4.32 23.55 3.56
CA LEU A 60 4.36 22.76 2.34
C LEU A 60 3.05 21.98 2.17
N GLU A 61 2.59 21.83 0.93
CA GLU A 61 1.43 21.03 0.56
C GLU A 61 1.75 20.30 -0.75
N ASP A 62 1.71 18.96 -0.72
CA ASP A 62 2.04 18.10 -1.88
C ASP A 62 3.36 18.48 -2.57
N GLY A 63 4.37 18.83 -1.76
CA GLY A 63 5.69 19.23 -2.25
C GLY A 63 5.80 20.66 -2.78
N ARG A 64 4.70 21.43 -2.76
CA ARG A 64 4.67 22.84 -3.13
C ARG A 64 4.80 23.72 -1.90
N LEU A 65 5.45 24.85 -2.08
CA LEU A 65 5.57 25.87 -1.05
C LEU A 65 4.29 26.70 -0.99
N VAL A 66 3.62 26.68 0.17
CA VAL A 66 2.38 27.44 0.41
C VAL A 66 2.70 28.76 1.12
N GLY A 67 3.72 28.77 1.98
CA GLY A 67 4.14 29.97 2.68
C GLY A 67 5.34 29.74 3.58
N GLY A 68 5.85 30.81 4.17
CA GLY A 68 6.91 30.73 5.17
C GLY A 68 6.90 31.96 6.06
N ASP A 69 7.13 31.73 7.34
CA ASP A 69 7.08 32.75 8.39
C ASP A 69 8.33 32.66 9.27
N LEU A 70 8.83 33.83 9.69
CA LEU A 70 9.86 33.92 10.72
C LEU A 70 9.15 33.93 12.07
N LYS A 71 9.43 32.93 12.92
CA LYS A 71 8.79 32.82 14.23
C LYS A 71 9.54 33.59 15.29
N GLU A 72 10.82 33.25 15.46
CA GLU A 72 11.61 33.76 16.57
C GLU A 72 13.05 34.00 16.13
N VAL A 73 13.66 35.05 16.69
CA VAL A 73 15.09 35.35 16.54
C VAL A 73 15.66 35.58 17.93
N TRP A 74 16.49 34.64 18.38
CA TRP A 74 17.22 34.72 19.63
C TRP A 74 18.63 35.24 19.36
N ARG A 75 19.03 36.31 20.06
CA ARG A 75 20.42 36.77 20.05
C ARG A 75 21.18 35.89 21.03
N THR A 76 22.14 35.11 20.52
CA THR A 76 22.91 34.14 21.32
C THR A 76 24.27 34.68 21.73
N GLY A 77 24.73 35.77 21.13
CA GLY A 77 25.91 36.50 21.56
C GLY A 77 25.82 37.95 21.13
N GLU A 78 25.96 38.86 22.10
CA GLU A 78 26.12 40.28 21.80
C GLU A 78 27.57 40.53 21.42
N GLY A 79 27.78 41.11 20.24
CA GLY A 79 29.09 41.58 19.84
C GLY A 79 29.41 42.95 20.46
N PRO A 80 30.55 43.55 20.12
CA PRO A 80 31.05 44.81 20.73
C PRO A 80 30.21 46.07 20.41
N GLY A 81 28.97 45.92 19.96
CA GLY A 81 28.09 47.01 19.55
C GLY A 81 28.26 47.39 18.08
N GLY A 82 27.19 47.88 17.46
CA GLY A 82 27.16 48.28 16.05
C GLY A 82 25.82 48.02 15.38
N SER A 83 25.69 48.45 14.12
CA SER A 83 24.50 48.16 13.33
C SER A 83 24.37 46.66 13.04
N PRO A 84 23.17 46.08 13.15
CA PRO A 84 22.94 44.69 12.78
C PRO A 84 23.31 44.42 11.32
N ARG A 85 23.80 43.22 11.06
CA ARG A 85 24.32 42.80 9.76
C ARG A 85 23.38 41.77 9.15
N PRO A 86 23.05 41.91 7.85
CA PRO A 86 22.22 40.94 7.15
C PRO A 86 22.99 39.63 6.94
N LEU A 87 22.24 38.54 6.80
CA LEU A 87 22.77 37.24 6.41
C LEU A 87 23.30 37.25 4.96
N SER A 88 24.32 36.45 4.70
CA SER A 88 24.84 36.25 3.35
C SER A 88 23.82 35.56 2.44
N SER A 89 23.88 35.87 1.14
CA SER A 89 22.98 35.30 0.14
C SER A 89 23.10 33.78 0.00
N GLU A 90 24.27 33.22 0.32
CA GLU A 90 24.56 31.78 0.30
C GLU A 90 23.68 30.99 1.27
N VAL A 91 23.26 31.61 2.38
CA VAL A 91 22.40 30.97 3.39
C VAL A 91 21.03 30.61 2.79
N ALA A 92 20.56 31.37 1.80
CA ALA A 92 19.33 31.03 1.08
C ALA A 92 19.48 29.68 0.35
N GLY A 93 20.62 29.43 -0.29
CA GLY A 93 20.91 28.15 -0.94
C GLY A 93 20.93 26.99 0.06
N HIS A 94 21.59 27.16 1.21
CA HIS A 94 21.61 26.15 2.27
C HIS A 94 20.22 25.86 2.84
N LEU A 95 19.39 26.89 3.01
CA LEU A 95 18.00 26.74 3.45
C LEU A 95 17.18 25.94 2.44
N VAL A 96 17.28 26.26 1.14
CA VAL A 96 16.60 25.50 0.09
C VAL A 96 17.05 24.04 0.08
N GLN A 97 18.36 23.77 0.15
CA GLN A 97 18.89 22.42 0.21
C GLN A 97 18.36 21.63 1.41
N ALA A 98 18.24 22.27 2.58
CA ALA A 98 17.66 21.64 3.77
C ALA A 98 16.15 21.35 3.62
N LEU A 99 15.43 22.10 2.79
CA LEU A 99 13.99 21.94 2.56
C LEU A 99 13.65 20.90 1.49
N LEU A 100 14.57 20.63 0.55
CA LEU A 100 14.35 19.68 -0.56
C LEU A 100 13.86 18.30 -0.12
N PRO A 101 14.41 17.64 0.92
CA PRO A 101 13.93 16.31 1.35
C PRO A 101 12.47 16.32 1.78
N PHE A 102 11.96 17.47 2.26
CA PHE A 102 10.58 17.63 2.66
C PHE A 102 9.66 17.94 1.49
N THR A 103 10.12 17.94 0.24
CA THR A 103 9.24 18.12 -0.92
C THR A 103 8.60 16.82 -1.40
N GLU A 104 9.10 15.66 -0.95
CA GLU A 104 8.68 14.35 -1.47
C GLU A 104 7.42 13.75 -0.80
N GLY A 105 6.97 14.30 0.32
CA GLY A 105 5.76 13.81 0.99
C GLY A 105 4.46 14.32 0.37
N LEU A 106 3.36 13.60 0.62
CA LEU A 106 2.00 14.03 0.28
C LEU A 106 1.33 14.70 1.50
N GLY A 107 0.39 15.61 1.25
CA GLY A 107 -0.39 16.32 2.27
C GLY A 107 0.29 17.57 2.88
N PRO A 108 -0.46 18.33 3.70
CA PRO A 108 0.01 19.54 4.34
C PRO A 108 1.01 19.22 5.45
N ARG A 109 2.13 19.95 5.50
CA ARG A 109 3.13 19.86 6.57
C ARG A 109 3.82 21.18 6.81
N THR A 110 4.10 21.47 8.06
CA THR A 110 4.93 22.60 8.47
C THR A 110 6.32 22.10 8.80
N VAL A 111 7.36 22.66 8.18
CA VAL A 111 8.76 22.35 8.45
C VAL A 111 9.33 23.49 9.28
N ARG A 112 9.73 23.20 10.51
CA ARG A 112 10.44 24.13 11.38
C ARG A 112 11.94 23.99 11.12
N VAL A 113 12.57 25.09 10.74
CA VAL A 113 14.00 25.18 10.46
C VAL A 113 14.66 26.11 11.46
N VAL A 114 15.76 25.66 12.06
CA VAL A 114 16.57 26.44 12.97
C VAL A 114 17.89 26.81 12.28
N LEU A 115 18.13 28.11 12.14
CA LEU A 115 19.34 28.70 11.60
C LEU A 115 20.22 29.21 12.73
N ARG A 116 21.52 28.98 12.61
CA ARG A 116 22.55 29.63 13.44
C ARG A 116 23.35 30.58 12.56
N ALA A 117 23.45 31.82 13.01
CA ALA A 117 24.07 32.91 12.31
C ALA A 117 25.15 33.57 13.17
N GLU A 118 26.28 33.90 12.56
CA GLU A 118 27.44 34.48 13.25
C GLU A 118 28.06 35.56 12.36
N HIS A 119 28.38 36.70 12.96
CA HIS A 119 29.06 37.80 12.28
C HIS A 119 30.47 37.95 12.81
N ARG A 120 31.48 37.84 11.94
CA ARG A 120 32.87 38.14 12.29
C ARG A 120 33.18 39.61 11.99
N LEU A 121 33.92 40.25 12.89
CA LEU A 121 34.38 41.62 12.68
C LEU A 121 35.23 41.71 11.40
N GLY A 122 34.96 42.71 10.57
CA GLY A 122 35.61 42.89 9.26
C GLY A 122 34.87 42.25 8.08
N GLU A 123 33.88 41.38 8.33
CA GLU A 123 33.01 40.87 7.25
C GLU A 123 31.85 41.85 6.99
N ALA A 124 31.43 41.97 5.73
CA ALA A 124 30.32 42.86 5.36
C ALA A 124 28.94 42.24 5.69
N GLN A 125 28.87 40.91 5.78
CA GLN A 125 27.66 40.12 5.95
C GLN A 125 27.88 39.04 7.00
N ALA A 126 26.81 38.65 7.69
CA ALA A 126 26.86 37.55 8.64
C ALA A 126 26.78 36.20 7.93
N ARG A 127 27.57 35.23 8.39
CA ARG A 127 27.51 33.86 7.90
C ARG A 127 26.38 33.11 8.61
N GLY A 128 25.78 32.14 7.94
CA GLY A 128 24.71 31.33 8.51
C GLY A 128 24.77 29.88 8.08
N ARG A 129 24.35 28.98 8.96
CA ARG A 129 24.17 27.55 8.68
C ARG A 129 22.83 27.07 9.21
N VAL A 130 22.25 26.10 8.52
CA VAL A 130 21.06 25.39 9.01
C VAL A 130 21.51 24.36 10.04
N GLU A 131 20.97 24.45 11.25
CA GLU A 131 21.32 23.56 12.36
C GLU A 131 20.36 22.37 12.45
N SER A 132 19.06 22.62 12.22
CA SER A 132 18.07 21.55 12.17
C SER A 132 16.91 21.93 11.26
N ALA A 133 16.34 20.93 10.60
CA ALA A 133 15.08 21.03 9.88
C ALA A 133 14.23 19.83 10.29
N ARG A 134 13.02 20.07 10.82
CA ARG A 134 12.12 19.03 11.31
C ARG A 134 10.70 19.35 10.91
N VAL A 135 9.92 18.32 10.59
CA VAL A 135 8.47 18.47 10.42
C VAL A 135 7.87 18.72 11.81
N GLU A 136 7.15 19.83 11.94
CA GLU A 136 6.37 20.13 13.12
C GLU A 136 5.20 19.17 13.20
N ARG A 137 5.25 18.29 14.20
CA ARG A 137 4.09 17.47 14.57
C ARG A 137 3.32 18.26 15.63
N PRO A 138 1.97 18.22 15.59
CA PRO A 138 1.19 18.64 16.74
C PRO A 138 1.76 17.98 18.00
N PRO A 139 1.80 18.68 19.15
CA PRO A 139 2.23 18.06 20.39
C PRO A 139 1.44 16.76 20.57
N HIS A 140 2.16 15.66 20.80
CA HIS A 140 1.56 14.36 21.01
C HIS A 140 0.64 14.46 22.24
N VAL A 141 -0.67 14.52 22.00
CA VAL A 141 -1.67 14.39 23.06
C VAL A 141 -1.81 12.88 23.30
N PRO A 142 -1.35 12.33 24.45
CA PRO A 142 -1.55 10.92 24.71
C PRO A 142 -3.04 10.68 24.97
N GLY A 143 -3.69 9.96 24.06
CA GLY A 143 -4.99 9.33 24.28
C GLY A 143 -4.98 7.89 23.76
N PRO A 144 -4.43 6.91 24.50
CA PRO A 144 -4.29 5.53 24.02
C PRO A 144 -5.60 4.73 24.00
N SER A 145 -6.65 5.19 24.69
CA SER A 145 -7.84 4.36 24.94
C SER A 145 -8.78 4.23 23.74
N TRP A 146 -8.97 5.29 22.95
CA TRP A 146 -9.93 5.29 21.84
C TRP A 146 -9.47 4.45 20.64
N TYR A 147 -8.19 4.51 20.30
CA TYR A 147 -7.65 3.76 19.16
C TYR A 147 -7.60 2.26 19.45
N LEU A 148 -7.22 1.88 20.68
CA LEU A 148 -7.21 0.50 21.12
C LEU A 148 -8.63 -0.05 21.27
N SER A 149 -9.58 0.73 21.81
CA SER A 149 -10.98 0.29 21.90
C SER A 149 -11.64 0.13 20.53
N MET A 150 -11.32 1.01 19.56
CA MET A 150 -11.79 0.87 18.18
C MET A 150 -11.23 -0.40 17.53
N HIS A 151 -9.94 -0.72 17.74
CA HIS A 151 -9.33 -1.94 17.21
C HIS A 151 -9.90 -3.20 17.85
N GLU A 152 -10.12 -3.19 19.16
CA GLU A 152 -10.75 -4.29 19.89
C GLU A 152 -12.17 -4.56 19.38
N ALA A 153 -12.96 -3.51 19.17
CA ALA A 153 -14.31 -3.63 18.62
C ALA A 153 -14.33 -4.23 17.20
N ILE A 154 -13.37 -3.86 16.34
CA ILE A 154 -13.23 -4.41 14.99
C ILE A 154 -12.87 -5.90 15.05
N LEU A 155 -11.92 -6.27 15.90
CA LEU A 155 -11.46 -7.66 16.04
C LEU A 155 -12.55 -8.58 16.62
N LEU A 156 -13.29 -8.11 17.62
CA LEU A 156 -14.41 -8.85 18.21
C LEU A 156 -15.53 -9.07 17.19
N ARG A 157 -15.93 -8.02 16.46
CA ARG A 157 -16.95 -8.11 15.41
C ARG A 157 -16.54 -9.05 14.27
N TRP A 158 -15.25 -9.03 13.90
CA TRP A 158 -14.74 -9.96 12.89
C TRP A 158 -14.77 -11.41 13.39
N ARG A 159 -14.36 -11.66 14.64
CA ARG A 159 -14.40 -12.99 15.24
C ARG A 159 -15.82 -13.55 15.27
N GLU A 160 -16.79 -12.74 15.67
CA GLU A 160 -18.21 -13.13 15.67
C GLU A 160 -18.70 -13.48 14.27
N GLY A 161 -18.41 -12.64 13.27
CA GLY A 161 -18.76 -12.91 11.88
C GLY A 161 -18.09 -14.16 11.29
N VAL A 162 -16.84 -14.45 11.68
CA VAL A 162 -16.13 -15.66 11.24
C VAL A 162 -16.69 -16.93 11.88
N VAL A 163 -17.03 -16.88 13.17
CA VAL A 163 -17.64 -18.03 13.86
C VAL A 163 -18.98 -18.35 13.22
N GLU A 164 -19.83 -17.35 12.99
CA GLU A 164 -21.14 -17.54 12.38
C GLU A 164 -21.04 -18.02 10.92
N GLY A 165 -20.11 -17.45 10.14
CA GLY A 165 -19.84 -17.90 8.77
C GLY A 165 -19.26 -19.32 8.69
N SER A 166 -18.40 -19.70 9.63
CA SER A 166 -17.81 -21.04 9.67
C SER A 166 -18.82 -22.12 10.06
N ALA A 167 -19.74 -21.82 10.98
CA ALA A 167 -20.84 -22.72 11.34
C ALA A 167 -21.77 -22.95 10.14
N TRP A 168 -22.11 -21.89 9.41
CA TRP A 168 -22.93 -21.99 8.20
C TRP A 168 -22.24 -22.83 7.10
N LEU A 169 -20.94 -22.61 6.88
CA LEU A 169 -20.16 -23.39 5.90
C LEU A 169 -20.02 -24.86 6.32
N ALA A 170 -19.83 -25.14 7.61
CA ALA A 170 -19.76 -26.52 8.11
C ALA A 170 -21.08 -27.26 7.91
N GLN A 171 -22.21 -26.60 8.19
CA GLN A 171 -23.53 -27.17 7.94
C GLN A 171 -23.75 -27.45 6.45
N ARG A 172 -23.43 -26.49 5.57
CA ARG A 172 -23.57 -26.69 4.13
C ARG A 172 -22.64 -27.75 3.56
N GLY A 173 -21.40 -27.83 4.05
CA GLY A 173 -20.47 -28.88 3.67
C GLY A 173 -20.94 -30.28 4.11
N ALA A 174 -21.55 -30.40 5.29
CA ALA A 174 -22.10 -31.66 5.77
C ALA A 174 -23.31 -32.12 4.94
N GLU A 175 -24.21 -31.20 4.56
CA GLU A 175 -25.33 -31.49 3.66
C GLU A 175 -24.85 -31.98 2.29
N GLU A 176 -23.87 -31.29 1.69
CA GLU A 176 -23.30 -31.68 0.41
C GLU A 176 -22.62 -33.06 0.48
N LEU A 177 -21.82 -33.32 1.53
CA LEU A 177 -21.22 -34.63 1.76
C LEU A 177 -22.27 -35.74 1.95
N ALA A 178 -23.37 -35.45 2.65
CA ALA A 178 -24.47 -36.40 2.81
C ALA A 178 -25.12 -36.74 1.46
N LEU A 179 -25.29 -35.76 0.58
CA LEU A 179 -25.80 -35.98 -0.78
C LEU A 179 -24.85 -36.86 -1.61
N TRP A 180 -23.54 -36.60 -1.55
CA TRP A 180 -22.53 -37.44 -2.22
C TRP A 180 -22.52 -38.88 -1.68
N CYS A 181 -22.63 -39.05 -0.35
CA CYS A 181 -22.75 -40.36 0.27
C CYS A 181 -24.02 -41.09 -0.17
N ALA A 182 -25.18 -40.42 -0.16
CA ALA A 182 -26.44 -40.98 -0.61
C ALA A 182 -26.38 -41.39 -2.09
N LEU A 183 -25.83 -40.54 -2.95
CA LEU A 183 -25.63 -40.83 -4.37
C LEU A 183 -24.70 -42.03 -4.56
N GLY A 184 -23.62 -42.13 -3.78
CA GLY A 184 -22.70 -43.27 -3.79
C GLY A 184 -23.37 -44.58 -3.35
N ILE A 185 -24.22 -44.54 -2.32
CA ILE A 185 -25.01 -45.70 -1.87
C ILE A 185 -25.99 -46.13 -2.96
N ILE A 186 -26.72 -45.19 -3.57
CA ILE A 186 -27.66 -45.46 -4.65
C ILE A 186 -26.94 -46.07 -5.86
N ALA A 187 -25.82 -45.47 -6.29
CA ALA A 187 -25.02 -45.96 -7.40
C ALA A 187 -24.46 -47.36 -7.13
N LYS A 188 -24.00 -47.62 -5.89
CA LYS A 188 -23.50 -48.94 -5.49
C LYS A 188 -24.62 -49.99 -5.42
N GLY A 189 -25.80 -49.61 -4.92
CA GLY A 189 -26.99 -50.46 -4.92
C GLY A 189 -27.46 -50.81 -6.33
N LEU A 190 -27.53 -49.83 -7.23
CA LEU A 190 -27.81 -50.03 -8.66
C LEU A 190 -26.76 -50.93 -9.33
N GLY A 191 -25.48 -50.75 -9.01
CA GLY A 191 -24.40 -51.63 -9.48
C GLY A 191 -24.60 -53.07 -9.02
N PHE A 192 -24.94 -53.29 -7.75
CA PHE A 192 -25.25 -54.62 -7.19
C PHE A 192 -26.47 -55.27 -7.87
N PHE A 193 -27.53 -54.51 -8.13
CA PHE A 193 -28.69 -55.03 -8.87
C PHE A 193 -28.35 -55.39 -10.33
N ALA A 194 -27.46 -54.62 -10.97
CA ALA A 194 -27.02 -54.89 -12.33
C ALA A 194 -26.10 -56.12 -12.44
N THR A 195 -25.31 -56.43 -11.40
CA THR A 195 -24.32 -57.53 -11.45
C THR A 195 -24.78 -58.81 -10.75
N GLU A 196 -25.47 -58.73 -9.62
CA GLU A 196 -25.78 -59.89 -8.76
C GLU A 196 -27.29 -60.09 -8.54
N GLY A 197 -28.07 -59.00 -8.55
CA GLY A 197 -29.52 -59.05 -8.34
C GLY A 197 -30.28 -59.76 -9.48
N LEU A 198 -29.80 -59.62 -10.72
CA LEU A 198 -30.42 -60.26 -11.88
C LEU A 198 -30.32 -61.80 -11.80
N GLU A 199 -29.17 -62.35 -11.39
CA GLU A 199 -28.97 -63.79 -11.23
C GLU A 199 -29.82 -64.40 -10.11
N TRP A 200 -29.98 -63.69 -8.99
CA TRP A 200 -30.85 -64.12 -7.89
C TRP A 200 -32.32 -64.10 -8.29
N VAL A 201 -32.76 -63.08 -9.02
CA VAL A 201 -34.14 -62.95 -9.51
C VAL A 201 -34.45 -63.99 -10.59
N THR A 202 -33.52 -64.28 -11.52
CA THR A 202 -33.72 -65.33 -12.53
C THR A 202 -33.72 -66.73 -11.91
N ARG A 203 -32.87 -66.96 -10.89
CA ARG A 203 -32.82 -68.21 -10.13
C ARG A 203 -34.07 -68.41 -9.24
N ALA A 204 -34.62 -67.33 -8.66
CA ALA A 204 -35.88 -67.36 -7.91
C ALA A 204 -37.13 -67.52 -8.79
N LEU A 205 -37.09 -67.06 -10.05
CA LEU A 205 -38.15 -67.23 -11.04
C LEU A 205 -38.12 -68.59 -11.77
N GLY A 206 -37.21 -69.50 -11.39
CA GLY A 206 -37.18 -70.88 -11.89
C GLY A 206 -36.93 -71.00 -13.39
N ARG A 207 -36.23 -70.04 -14.00
CA ARG A 207 -35.88 -70.09 -15.43
C ARG A 207 -34.39 -70.40 -15.57
N ASP A 208 -34.07 -71.61 -16.00
CA ASP A 208 -32.71 -71.95 -16.45
C ASP A 208 -32.36 -71.13 -17.70
N PRO A 209 -31.10 -70.67 -17.84
CA PRO A 209 -30.67 -69.95 -19.02
C PRO A 209 -30.63 -70.91 -20.21
N GLU A 210 -31.56 -70.75 -21.16
CA GLU A 210 -31.48 -71.44 -22.45
C GLU A 210 -30.17 -71.07 -23.14
N VAL A 211 -29.30 -72.08 -23.25
CA VAL A 211 -28.16 -72.09 -24.17
C VAL A 211 -28.73 -72.00 -25.58
N VAL A 212 -28.44 -70.92 -26.30
CA VAL A 212 -28.77 -70.80 -27.73
C VAL A 212 -27.72 -71.58 -28.53
N PRO A 213 -28.05 -72.66 -29.25
CA PRO A 213 -27.15 -73.23 -30.22
C PRO A 213 -27.22 -72.47 -31.55
N ALA A 214 -26.05 -72.32 -32.14
CA ALA A 214 -25.82 -71.70 -33.42
C ALA A 214 -26.53 -72.41 -34.59
N GLY A 215 -26.93 -71.62 -35.59
CA GLY A 215 -26.94 -72.03 -36.99
C GLY A 215 -28.30 -72.32 -37.61
N CYS A 216 -28.82 -71.37 -38.40
CA CYS A 216 -28.98 -71.51 -39.86
C CYS A 216 -29.72 -70.27 -40.44
N ALA A 217 -29.05 -69.59 -41.36
CA ALA A 217 -29.66 -68.74 -42.39
C ALA A 217 -29.42 -69.45 -43.77
N PRO A 218 -29.83 -68.95 -44.95
CA PRO A 218 -30.64 -67.75 -45.30
C PRO A 218 -31.65 -67.99 -46.49
N LEU A 219 -32.41 -66.96 -46.90
CA LEU A 219 -32.80 -66.54 -48.29
C LEU A 219 -34.04 -65.62 -48.21
N SER A 220 -33.94 -64.30 -48.35
CA SER A 220 -33.81 -63.46 -49.56
C SER A 220 -35.15 -63.11 -50.24
N SER A 221 -35.52 -61.82 -50.17
CA SER A 221 -36.09 -60.96 -51.22
C SER A 221 -36.66 -59.71 -50.52
N ALA A 222 -36.63 -58.47 -50.98
CA ALA A 222 -36.05 -57.83 -52.15
C ALA A 222 -35.81 -56.34 -51.78
N SER A 223 -34.83 -55.71 -52.42
CA SER A 223 -34.61 -54.25 -52.38
C SER A 223 -34.84 -53.69 -53.77
N PRO A 224 -35.20 -52.40 -53.90
CA PRO A 224 -34.38 -51.56 -54.76
C PRO A 224 -33.99 -50.23 -54.10
N ARG A 225 -32.71 -50.20 -53.74
CA ARG A 225 -31.71 -49.14 -53.91
C ARG A 225 -32.05 -48.02 -54.94
N LYS A 226 -31.87 -46.74 -54.55
CA LYS A 226 -31.12 -45.71 -55.33
C LYS A 226 -30.78 -44.48 -54.45
N ASN A 227 -29.55 -44.45 -53.92
CA ASN A 227 -28.43 -43.52 -54.27
C ASN A 227 -28.64 -42.05 -53.87
N ARG A 228 -27.89 -41.55 -52.88
CA ARG A 228 -26.52 -40.97 -52.95
C ARG A 228 -26.52 -39.55 -53.57
N ARG A 229 -26.32 -38.47 -52.80
CA ARG A 229 -25.06 -37.91 -52.21
C ARG A 229 -24.67 -36.60 -52.96
N PRO A 230 -23.63 -35.82 -52.57
CA PRO A 230 -23.72 -34.43 -52.10
C PRO A 230 -23.07 -33.39 -53.04
N SER A 231 -23.17 -32.10 -52.71
CA SER A 231 -22.24 -31.01 -53.16
C SER A 231 -22.40 -29.85 -52.16
N SER A 232 -21.39 -29.35 -51.44
CA SER A 232 -20.16 -28.62 -51.80
C SER A 232 -20.37 -27.26 -52.47
N SER A 233 -19.84 -26.24 -51.78
CA SER A 233 -19.28 -24.96 -52.25
C SER A 233 -20.20 -23.86 -52.81
N SER A 234 -20.31 -22.76 -52.06
CA SER A 234 -19.95 -21.37 -52.43
C SER A 234 -20.38 -20.47 -51.26
N GLY A 235 -19.62 -19.56 -50.66
CA GLY A 235 -18.55 -18.73 -51.20
C GLY A 235 -19.03 -17.27 -51.29
N ARG A 236 -18.67 -16.45 -50.29
CA ARG A 236 -18.75 -14.96 -50.25
C ARG A 236 -20.19 -14.39 -50.14
N ARG A 237 -20.50 -13.22 -49.56
CA ARG A 237 -19.76 -11.95 -49.38
C ARG A 237 -20.61 -11.03 -48.45
N TRP A 238 -19.96 -10.34 -47.51
CA TRP A 238 -20.18 -8.94 -47.04
C TRP A 238 -21.60 -8.41 -46.77
N CYS A 239 -21.88 -8.08 -45.51
CA CYS A 239 -22.06 -6.71 -44.97
C CYS A 239 -22.06 -6.79 -43.43
#